data_AF-A0A4R2S267-F1
#
_entry.id   AF-A0A4R2S267-F1
#
_cell.length_a   1.000
_cell.length_b   1.000
_cell.length_c   1.000
_cell.angle_alpha   90.00
_cell.angle_beta   90.00
_cell.angle_gamma   90.00
#
_symmetry.space_group_name_H-M   'P 1'
#
loop_
_entity.id
_entity.type
_entity.pdbx_description
1 polymer ?
#
loop_
_entity_poly.entity_id
_entity_poly.type
_entity_poly.pdbx_seq_one_letter_code
_entity_poly.pdbx_strand_id
1 'polypeptide(L)'
;MLKLLVQGSQDELSRFFLQFQVHSEFSVHPETVQWQDEDQENVQLYASFDFCPESRENLTIQMMTEKGTIVKLDLLDGIVTRFDDGKTYIRGKLYDIFG
;
A
#
# COMPACT_ATOMS: atom_id res chain seq x y z
N MET A 1 -6.62 2.64 6.22
CA MET A 1 -6.40 1.68 7.29
C MET A 1 -6.53 0.24 6.80
N LEU A 2 -5.39 -0.43 6.72
CA LEU A 2 -5.25 -1.85 6.44
C LEU A 2 -4.94 -2.58 7.76
N LYS A 3 -5.38 -3.83 7.87
CA LYS A 3 -5.13 -4.69 9.04
C LYS A 3 -4.23 -5.84 8.61
N LEU A 4 -3.19 -6.07 9.39
CA LEU A 4 -2.22 -7.12 9.20
C LEU A 4 -2.34 -8.16 10.32
N LEU A 5 -2.35 -9.43 9.94
CA LEU A 5 -2.14 -10.56 10.82
C LEU A 5 -1.02 -11.41 10.22
N VAL A 6 0.08 -11.57 10.96
CA VAL A 6 1.23 -12.39 10.55
C VAL A 6 1.52 -13.39 11.63
N GLN A 7 1.86 -14.62 11.25
CA GLN A 7 2.24 -15.69 12.17
C GLN A 7 3.65 -16.17 11.83
N GLY A 8 4.45 -16.49 12.85
CA GLY A 8 5.79 -17.03 12.71
C GLY A 8 6.51 -17.13 14.05
N SER A 9 7.82 -17.38 14.01
CA SER A 9 8.64 -17.28 15.22
C SER A 9 8.80 -15.82 15.67
N GLN A 10 9.09 -15.63 16.96
CA GLN A 10 9.30 -14.30 17.53
C GLN A 10 10.40 -13.49 16.78
N ASP A 11 11.50 -14.16 16.42
CA ASP A 11 12.62 -13.53 15.70
C ASP A 11 12.29 -13.16 14.25
N GLU A 12 11.47 -13.96 13.57
CA GLU A 12 11.00 -13.66 12.21
C GLU A 12 10.05 -12.47 12.23
N LEU A 13 9.07 -12.47 13.13
CA LEU A 13 8.09 -11.40 13.24
C LEU A 13 8.74 -10.08 13.68
N SER A 14 9.71 -10.12 14.58
CA SER A 14 10.46 -8.92 14.99
C SER A 14 11.22 -8.30 13.82
N ARG A 15 11.89 -9.13 13.01
CA ARG A 15 12.60 -8.68 11.80
C ARG A 15 11.64 -8.14 10.75
N PHE A 16 10.54 -8.85 10.50
CA PHE A 16 9.49 -8.41 9.60
C PHE A 16 8.94 -7.03 10.01
N PHE A 17 8.59 -6.86 11.28
CA PHE A 17 8.00 -5.61 11.77
C PHE A 17 8.98 -4.44 11.68
N LEU A 18 10.26 -4.66 12.02
CA LEU A 18 11.31 -3.65 11.86
C LEU A 18 11.48 -3.24 10.40
N GLN A 19 11.54 -4.20 9.47
CA GLN A 19 11.60 -3.89 8.03
C GLN A 19 10.37 -3.10 7.59
N PHE A 20 9.18 -3.54 7.99
CA PHE A 20 7.91 -2.89 7.63
C PHE A 20 7.84 -1.43 8.10
N GLN A 21 8.36 -1.11 9.29
CA GLN A 21 8.42 0.27 9.81
C GLN A 21 9.38 1.20 9.07
N VAL A 22 10.37 0.65 8.35
CA VAL A 22 11.35 1.45 7.59
C VAL A 22 10.76 1.93 6.26
N HIS A 23 9.72 1.28 5.76
CA HIS A 23 9.01 1.71 4.56
C HIS A 23 8.16 2.95 4.87
N SER A 24 8.62 4.11 4.39
CA SER A 24 7.98 5.42 4.55
C SER A 24 6.56 5.52 3.96
N GLU A 25 6.23 4.63 3.03
CA GLU A 25 4.89 4.51 2.46
C GLU A 25 3.87 3.86 3.41
N PHE A 26 4.29 3.34 4.56
CA PHE A 26 3.44 2.76 5.57
C PHE A 26 3.61 3.47 6.92
N SER A 27 2.49 3.88 7.51
CA SER A 27 2.45 4.41 8.88
C SER A 27 1.77 3.39 9.78
N VAL A 28 2.53 2.74 10.67
CA VAL A 28 2.00 1.79 11.63
C VAL A 28 1.34 2.54 12.78
N HIS A 29 0.14 2.09 13.19
CA HIS A 29 -0.56 2.58 14.37
C HIS A 29 -0.09 1.82 15.62
N PRO A 30 0.80 2.38 16.46
CA PRO A 30 1.47 1.63 17.52
C PRO A 30 0.50 1.06 18.55
N GLU A 31 -0.62 1.73 18.81
CA GLU A 31 -1.67 1.32 19.73
C GLU A 31 -2.42 0.07 19.29
N THR A 32 -2.30 -0.31 18.01
CA THR A 32 -2.95 -1.50 17.45
C THR A 32 -2.05 -2.71 17.41
N VAL A 33 -0.77 -2.56 17.77
CA VAL A 33 0.21 -3.64 17.74
C VAL A 33 -0.05 -4.60 18.91
N GLN A 34 -0.40 -5.83 18.60
CA GLN A 34 -0.65 -6.88 19.58
C GLN A 34 0.12 -8.14 19.21
N TRP A 35 0.87 -8.65 20.18
CA TRP A 35 1.55 -9.93 20.10
C TRP A 35 0.72 -10.96 20.86
N GLN A 36 0.32 -12.02 20.19
CA GLN A 36 -0.33 -13.18 20.81
C GLN A 36 0.65 -14.34 20.76
N ASP A 37 1.09 -14.78 21.95
CA ASP A 37 1.87 -16.00 22.10
C ASP A 37 0.91 -17.17 22.27
N GLU A 38 0.91 -18.10 21.31
CA GLU A 38 0.41 -19.46 21.55
C GLU A 38 1.54 -20.34 22.07
N ASP A 39 2.76 -20.19 21.54
CA ASP A 39 4.05 -20.75 22.00
C ASP A 39 5.23 -20.00 21.29
N GLN A 40 6.48 -20.10 21.77
CA GLN A 40 7.64 -19.35 21.19
C GLN A 40 7.87 -19.57 19.68
N GLU A 41 7.43 -20.71 19.14
CA GLU A 41 7.52 -21.04 17.72
C GLU A 41 6.30 -20.58 16.89
N ASN A 42 5.19 -20.25 17.55
CA ASN A 42 3.92 -19.86 16.93
C ASN A 42 3.39 -18.59 17.59
N VAL A 43 4.01 -17.47 17.24
CA VAL A 43 3.60 -16.14 17.68
C VAL A 43 2.75 -15.52 16.57
N GLN A 44 1.73 -14.76 16.95
CA GLN A 44 0.92 -13.96 16.04
C GLN A 44 1.13 -12.46 16.31
N LEU A 45 1.32 -11.69 15.24
CA LEU A 45 1.42 -10.23 15.25
C LEU A 45 0.19 -9.64 14.54
N TYR A 46 -0.62 -8.91 15.30
CA TYR A 46 -1.66 -8.05 14.78
C TYR A 46 -1.19 -6.60 14.75
N ALA A 47 -1.38 -5.90 13.63
CA ALA A 47 -1.11 -4.47 13.53
C ALA A 47 -2.04 -3.81 12.51
N SER A 48 -2.40 -2.55 12.75
CA SER A 48 -3.06 -1.70 11.76
C SER A 48 -2.08 -0.68 11.21
N PHE A 49 -2.21 -0.37 9.93
CA PHE A 49 -1.36 0.61 9.27
C PHE A 49 -2.15 1.42 8.24
N ASP A 50 -1.67 2.63 7.98
CA ASP A 50 -2.09 3.43 6.85
C ASP A 50 -1.06 3.37 5.73
N PHE A 51 -1.56 3.31 4.51
CA PHE A 51 -0.75 3.46 3.31
C PHE A 51 -0.69 4.94 2.94
N CYS A 52 0.49 5.53 3.07
CA CYS A 52 0.83 6.93 2.87
C CYS A 52 1.90 7.04 1.77
N PRO A 53 1.54 6.84 0.48
CA PRO A 53 2.50 6.90 -0.61
C PRO A 53 3.24 8.24 -0.64
N GLU A 54 4.56 8.19 -0.81
CA GLU A 54 5.47 9.34 -0.65
C GLU A 54 5.26 10.44 -1.69
N SER A 55 4.92 10.09 -2.93
CA SER A 55 4.74 11.05 -4.01
C SER A 55 3.29 11.05 -4.50
N ARG A 56 2.66 12.21 -4.36
CA ARG A 56 1.43 12.57 -5.06
C ARG A 56 1.84 13.54 -6.14
N GLU A 57 1.77 13.10 -7.39
CA GLU A 57 2.19 13.89 -8.53
C GLU A 57 1.06 14.02 -9.54
N ASN A 58 1.14 15.06 -10.37
CA ASN A 58 0.30 15.13 -11.55
C ASN A 58 0.66 13.97 -12.47
N LEU A 59 -0.31 13.11 -12.78
CA LEU A 59 -0.11 11.90 -13.58
C LEU A 59 -1.07 11.87 -14.76
N THR A 60 -0.53 11.88 -15.97
CA THR A 60 -1.30 11.63 -17.20
C THR A 60 -1.21 10.17 -17.60
N ILE A 61 -2.33 9.45 -17.52
CA ILE A 61 -2.46 8.08 -18.01
C ILE A 61 -2.95 8.14 -19.46
N GLN A 62 -2.27 7.45 -20.37
CA GLN A 62 -2.72 7.25 -21.74
C GLN A 62 -3.07 5.78 -21.95
N MET A 63 -4.30 5.52 -22.37
CA MET A 63 -4.78 4.18 -22.72
C MET A 63 -5.24 4.17 -24.16
N MET A 64 -5.06 3.04 -24.83
CA MET A 64 -5.59 2.82 -26.16
C MET A 64 -6.70 1.77 -26.07
N THR A 65 -7.86 2.10 -26.61
CA THR A 65 -8.95 1.13 -26.73
C THR A 65 -8.60 0.09 -27.80
N GLU A 66 -9.30 -1.04 -27.80
CA GLU A 66 -9.16 -2.06 -28.86
C GLU A 66 -9.46 -1.51 -30.26
N LYS A 67 -10.19 -0.39 -30.35
CA LYS A 67 -10.51 0.32 -31.59
C LYS A 67 -9.45 1.36 -32.00
N GLY A 68 -8.34 1.45 -31.26
CA GLY A 68 -7.25 2.41 -31.51
C GLY A 68 -7.51 3.83 -31.01
N THR A 69 -8.60 4.08 -30.29
CA THR A 69 -8.87 5.39 -29.71
C THR A 69 -7.99 5.63 -28.50
N ILE A 70 -7.29 6.76 -28.45
CA ILE A 70 -6.49 7.14 -27.27
C ILE A 70 -7.39 7.87 -26.28
N VAL A 71 -7.45 7.35 -25.06
CA VAL A 71 -8.08 7.96 -23.89
C VAL A 71 -6.99 8.50 -22.99
N LYS A 72 -7.12 9.77 -22.59
CA LYS A 72 -6.21 10.42 -21.62
C LYS A 72 -6.94 10.67 -20.32
N LEU A 73 -6.28 10.39 -19.21
CA LEU A 73 -6.76 10.64 -17.86
C LEU A 73 -5.69 11.40 -17.09
N ASP A 74 -5.97 12.66 -16.79
CA ASP A 74 -5.08 13.54 -16.03
C ASP A 74 -5.50 13.52 -14.55
N LEU A 75 -4.66 12.94 -13.70
CA LEU A 75 -4.86 12.86 -12.25
C LEU A 75 -4.00 13.92 -11.57
N LEU A 76 -4.58 14.75 -10.69
CA LEU A 76 -3.85 15.82 -10.00
C LEU A 76 -3.05 15.30 -8.78
N ASP A 77 -3.48 14.20 -8.19
CA ASP A 77 -2.83 13.53 -7.06
C ASP A 77 -2.62 12.04 -7.38
N GLY A 78 -2.06 11.79 -8.56
CA GLY A 78 -1.71 10.47 -9.04
C GLY A 78 -0.69 9.81 -8.12
N ILE A 79 -1.01 8.58 -7.72
CA ILE A 79 -0.13 7.66 -7.02
C ILE A 79 0.00 6.42 -7.90
N VAL A 80 1.23 6.03 -8.18
CA VAL A 80 1.54 4.79 -8.92
C VAL A 80 2.25 3.82 -7.99
N THR A 81 1.62 2.68 -7.72
CA THR A 81 2.24 1.59 -6.98
C THR A 81 2.50 0.44 -7.94
N ARG A 82 3.78 0.11 -8.12
CA ARG A 82 4.22 -1.03 -8.93
C ARG A 82 4.48 -2.21 -8.00
N PHE A 83 3.87 -3.33 -8.30
CA PHE A 83 4.14 -4.59 -7.61
C PHE A 83 5.06 -5.46 -8.46
N ASP A 84 5.84 -6.32 -7.80
CA ASP A 84 6.78 -7.23 -8.47
C ASP A 84 6.10 -8.25 -9.41
N ASP A 85 4.78 -8.42 -9.31
CA ASP A 85 3.97 -9.27 -10.19
C ASP A 85 3.60 -8.60 -11.54
N GLY A 86 4.18 -7.43 -11.82
CA GLY A 86 3.92 -6.67 -13.04
C GLY A 86 2.59 -5.89 -13.02
N LYS A 87 1.86 -5.89 -11.90
CA LYS A 87 0.66 -5.07 -11.75
C LYS A 87 1.03 -3.64 -11.36
N THR A 88 0.37 -2.68 -12.00
CA THR A 88 0.45 -1.26 -11.67
C THR A 88 -0.90 -0.80 -11.17
N TYR A 89 -0.95 -0.37 -9.92
CA TYR A 89 -2.13 0.27 -9.35
C TYR A 89 -1.97 1.78 -9.45
N ILE A 90 -2.97 2.43 -10.03
CA ILE A 90 -3.00 3.88 -10.18
C ILE A 90 -4.22 4.42 -9.44
N ARG A 91 -3.99 5.36 -8.53
CA ARG A 91 -5.04 6.05 -7.76
C ARG A 91 -4.86 7.56 -7.92
N GLY A 92 -5.96 8.27 -8.05
CA GLY A 92 -5.99 9.74 -8.00
C GLY A 92 -7.43 10.25 -8.03
N LYS A 93 -7.60 11.54 -7.79
CA LYS A 93 -8.86 12.27 -7.92
C LYS A 93 -8.99 12.76 -9.36
N LEU A 94 -10.15 12.48 -9.94
CA LEU A 94 -10.64 13.26 -11.06
C LEU A 94 -11.45 14.44 -10.52
N TYR A 95 -11.19 15.63 -11.05
CA TYR A 95 -12.19 16.68 -11.03
C TYR A 95 -12.80 16.77 -12.43
N ASP A 96 -14.11 16.60 -12.50
CA ASP A 96 -14.85 17.06 -13.67
C ASP A 96 -15.08 18.56 -13.51
N ILE A 97 -14.29 19.37 -14.20
CA ILE A 97 -14.46 20.83 -14.25
C ILE A 97 -15.48 21.26 -15.32
N PHE A 98 -16.13 20.30 -15.97
CA PHE A 98 -17.19 20.52 -16.96
C PHE A 98 -18.48 19.82 -16.52
N GLY A 99 -19.01 20.23 -15.36
CA GLY A 99 -20.39 19.91 -14.96
C GLY A 99 -21.42 20.69 -15.76
#